data_AF-A0A6C0H3G9-F1
#
_entry.id   AF-A0A6C0H3G9-F1
#
_cell.length_a   1.000
_cell.length_b   1.000
_cell.length_c   1.000
_cell.angle_alpha   90.00
_cell.angle_beta   90.00
_cell.angle_gamma   90.00
#
_symmetry.space_group_name_H-M   'P 1'
#
loop_
_entity.id
_entity.type
_entity.pdbx_description
1 polymer ?
#
loop_
_entity_poly.entity_id
_entity_poly.type
_entity_poly.pdbx_seq_one_letter_code
_entity_poly.pdbx_strand_id
1 'polypeptide(L)'
;MTTADLKNHQLPNNRLEVFKSNITKVDDNFFNCPLTLTNGDTMNIPMRNDGYINATLLCTAGGKLFSNWYQNKQTKDLINALESDKENSKNKEILNAGIPVFKSIQVTKGRYGGSWIHPDLAIQLAQWISLQFAIKFLVGCESYYFLEMLS
;
A
#
# COMPACT_ATOMS: atom_id res chain seq x y z
N MET A 1 37.46 31.81 -33.68
CA MET A 1 38.03 30.86 -32.70
C MET A 1 36.89 30.49 -31.77
N THR A 2 36.45 29.24 -31.87
CA THR A 2 35.14 28.72 -31.48
C THR A 2 34.90 28.68 -29.97
N THR A 3 33.80 29.30 -29.54
CA THR A 3 33.11 29.03 -28.27
C THR A 3 32.53 27.61 -28.31
N ALA A 4 32.93 26.77 -27.37
CA ALA A 4 32.38 25.44 -27.19
C ALA A 4 30.95 25.55 -26.63
N ASP A 5 29.99 25.08 -27.42
CA ASP A 5 28.59 25.00 -27.06
C ASP A 5 28.40 24.10 -25.84
N LEU A 6 27.91 24.68 -24.75
CA LEU A 6 27.17 23.99 -23.70
C LEU A 6 25.86 23.45 -24.30
N LYS A 7 25.94 22.33 -25.01
CA LYS A 7 24.76 21.52 -25.31
C LYS A 7 24.36 20.82 -24.02
N ASN A 8 23.35 21.37 -23.37
CA ASN A 8 22.55 20.73 -22.34
C ASN A 8 22.36 19.25 -22.70
N HIS A 9 22.99 18.39 -21.91
CA HIS A 9 22.88 16.96 -22.00
C HIS A 9 21.43 16.60 -21.64
N GLN A 10 20.55 16.58 -22.64
CA GLN A 10 19.24 15.97 -22.47
C GLN A 10 19.50 14.50 -22.12
N LEU A 11 19.16 14.14 -20.88
CA LEU A 11 19.15 12.76 -20.43
C LEU A 11 18.29 11.97 -21.43
N PRO A 12 18.73 10.79 -21.87
CA PRO A 12 18.03 10.03 -22.89
C PRO A 12 16.59 9.77 -22.42
N ASN A 13 15.64 10.06 -23.32
CA ASN A 13 14.19 9.87 -23.19
C ASN A 13 13.74 8.40 -22.95
N ASN A 14 14.60 7.56 -22.38
CA ASN A 14 14.36 6.13 -22.15
C ASN A 14 14.31 5.74 -20.66
N ARG A 15 14.26 6.69 -19.72
CA ARG A 15 14.12 6.40 -18.27
C ARG A 15 12.66 6.46 -17.78
N LEU A 16 11.69 6.65 -18.67
CA LEU A 16 10.27 6.71 -18.35
C LEU A 16 9.46 5.90 -19.36
N GLU A 17 9.87 4.65 -19.64
CA GLU A 17 8.83 3.62 -19.80
C GLU A 17 8.20 3.46 -18.42
N VAL A 18 7.25 4.36 -18.17
CA VAL A 18 6.38 4.44 -17.01
C VAL A 18 6.04 3.02 -16.59
N PHE A 19 6.48 2.64 -15.39
CA PHE A 19 6.13 1.40 -14.72
C PHE A 19 4.62 1.19 -14.86
N LYS A 20 4.20 0.42 -15.87
CA LYS A 20 2.83 -0.06 -15.96
C LYS A 20 2.64 -0.83 -14.67
N SER A 21 1.77 -0.36 -13.78
CA SER A 21 1.39 -1.16 -12.64
C SER A 21 0.95 -2.51 -13.18
N ASN A 22 1.61 -3.57 -12.74
CA ASN A 22 1.15 -4.92 -12.99
C ASN A 22 -0.09 -5.26 -12.13
N ILE A 23 -0.74 -4.24 -11.55
CA ILE A 23 -1.96 -4.40 -10.77
C ILE A 23 -3.05 -4.88 -11.73
N THR A 24 -3.56 -6.07 -11.47
CA THR A 24 -4.60 -6.68 -12.30
C THR A 24 -5.93 -6.58 -11.59
N LYS A 25 -6.95 -6.06 -12.27
CA LYS A 25 -8.33 -6.10 -11.78
C LYS A 25 -8.78 -7.56 -11.73
N VAL A 26 -9.25 -8.01 -10.58
CA VAL A 26 -9.81 -9.35 -10.42
C VAL A 26 -11.32 -9.31 -10.62
N ASP A 27 -11.97 -8.33 -10.00
CA ASP A 27 -13.39 -8.02 -10.15
C ASP A 27 -13.62 -6.53 -9.80
N ASP A 28 -14.88 -6.08 -9.72
CA ASP A 28 -15.20 -4.68 -9.42
C ASP A 28 -14.78 -4.20 -8.03
N ASN A 29 -14.52 -5.12 -7.11
CA ASN A 29 -14.17 -4.83 -5.73
C ASN A 29 -12.73 -5.13 -5.39
N PHE A 30 -12.05 -5.98 -6.17
CA PHE A 30 -10.70 -6.45 -5.86
C PHE A 30 -9.72 -6.29 -7.02
N PHE A 31 -8.52 -5.87 -6.65
CA PHE A 31 -7.32 -5.79 -7.48
C PHE A 31 -6.24 -6.70 -6.88
N ASN A 32 -5.30 -7.16 -7.70
CA ASN A 32 -4.13 -7.89 -7.24
C ASN A 32 -2.88 -7.06 -7.51
N CYS A 33 -2.10 -6.79 -6.46
CA CYS A 33 -0.75 -6.26 -6.57
C CYS A 33 0.24 -7.44 -6.62
N PRO A 34 0.85 -7.74 -7.78
CA PRO A 34 1.86 -8.78 -7.86
C PRO A 34 3.14 -8.34 -7.16
N LEU A 35 3.67 -9.19 -6.30
CA LEU A 35 4.90 -8.99 -5.57
C LEU A 35 5.88 -10.11 -5.86
N THR A 36 7.07 -9.76 -6.36
CA THR A 36 8.14 -10.72 -6.60
C THR A 36 8.90 -11.02 -5.30
N LEU A 37 8.79 -12.27 -4.87
CA LEU A 37 9.44 -12.81 -3.69
C LEU A 37 10.94 -12.98 -3.90
N THR A 38 11.68 -13.27 -2.83
CA THR A 38 13.14 -13.46 -2.87
C THR A 38 13.57 -14.70 -3.64
N ASN A 39 12.71 -15.71 -3.75
CA ASN A 39 12.94 -16.94 -4.51
C ASN A 39 12.61 -16.81 -6.01
N GLY A 40 12.17 -15.63 -6.47
CA GLY A 40 11.77 -15.37 -7.86
C GLY A 40 10.28 -15.63 -8.14
N ASP A 41 9.54 -16.23 -7.20
CA ASP A 41 8.11 -16.44 -7.36
C ASP A 41 7.35 -15.11 -7.27
N THR A 42 6.18 -15.06 -7.91
CA THR A 42 5.26 -13.92 -7.78
C THR A 42 4.07 -14.31 -6.92
N MET A 43 3.81 -13.53 -5.88
CA MET A 43 2.61 -13.63 -5.05
C MET A 43 1.69 -12.45 -5.34
N ASN A 44 0.41 -12.73 -5.60
CA ASN A 44 -0.61 -11.70 -5.75
C ASN A 44 -1.15 -11.29 -4.38
N ILE A 45 -1.01 -10.01 -4.04
CA ILE A 45 -1.56 -9.42 -2.82
C ILE A 45 -2.90 -8.75 -3.15
N PRO A 46 -4.03 -9.26 -2.60
CA PRO A 46 -5.33 -8.65 -2.82
C PRO A 46 -5.42 -7.25 -2.20
N MET A 47 -5.98 -6.34 -2.99
CA MET A 47 -6.34 -4.98 -2.62
C MET A 47 -7.83 -4.80 -2.89
N ARG A 48 -8.54 -4.13 -2.00
CA ARG A 48 -9.91 -3.69 -2.26
C ARG A 48 -9.92 -2.36 -3.00
N ASN A 49 -11.04 -2.07 -3.64
CA ASN A 49 -11.29 -0.79 -4.30
C ASN A 49 -11.27 0.42 -3.37
N ASP A 50 -11.45 0.24 -2.05
CA ASP A 50 -11.27 1.28 -1.04
C ASP A 50 -9.82 1.39 -0.52
N GLY A 51 -8.87 0.78 -1.23
CA GLY A 51 -7.44 0.82 -0.94
C GLY A 51 -6.97 -0.15 0.15
N TYR A 52 -7.88 -0.83 0.86
CA TYR A 52 -7.47 -1.78 1.90
C TYR A 52 -6.65 -2.93 1.30
N ILE A 53 -5.58 -3.32 2.00
CA ILE A 53 -4.67 -4.39 1.56
C ILE A 53 -4.76 -5.57 2.50
N ASN A 54 -4.70 -6.80 1.96
CA ASN A 54 -4.62 -8.01 2.77
C ASN A 54 -3.25 -8.13 3.47
N ALA A 55 -3.18 -7.71 4.73
CA ALA A 55 -2.00 -7.70 5.56
C ALA A 55 -1.50 -9.10 5.92
N THR A 56 -2.41 -10.08 6.00
CA THR A 56 -2.02 -11.47 6.27
C THR A 56 -1.17 -12.02 5.12
N LEU A 57 -1.64 -11.88 3.87
CA LEU A 57 -0.90 -12.32 2.70
C LEU A 57 0.39 -11.50 2.49
N LEU A 58 0.35 -10.20 2.77
CA LEU A 58 1.56 -9.36 2.71
C LEU A 58 2.65 -9.84 3.68
N CYS A 59 2.28 -10.16 4.93
CA CYS A 59 3.18 -10.76 5.91
C CYS A 59 3.70 -12.13 5.46
N THR A 60 2.83 -12.99 4.92
CA THR A 60 3.20 -14.31 4.40
C THR A 60 4.23 -14.19 3.27
N ALA A 61 4.06 -13.24 2.34
CA ALA A 61 5.05 -12.95 1.29
C ALA A 61 6.42 -12.58 1.87
N GLY A 62 6.43 -11.89 3.02
CA GLY A 62 7.63 -11.53 3.77
C GLY A 62 8.16 -12.61 4.73
N GLY A 63 7.53 -13.79 4.78
CA GLY A 63 7.90 -14.86 5.72
C GLY A 63 7.64 -14.51 7.19
N LYS A 64 6.66 -13.63 7.48
CA LYS A 64 6.29 -13.20 8.83
C LYS A 64 4.81 -13.45 9.12
N LEU A 65 4.44 -13.35 10.40
CA LEU A 65 3.06 -13.42 10.87
C LEU A 65 2.54 -12.03 11.21
N PHE A 66 1.34 -11.70 10.72
CA PHE A 66 0.67 -10.42 11.02
C PHE A 66 0.48 -10.18 12.52
N SER A 67 0.20 -11.24 13.30
CA SER A 67 0.05 -11.15 14.75
C SER A 67 1.27 -10.55 15.46
N ASN A 68 2.48 -10.83 14.96
CA ASN A 68 3.72 -10.34 15.56
C ASN A 68 3.87 -8.83 15.35
N TRP A 69 3.47 -8.34 14.17
CA TRP A 69 3.40 -6.91 13.90
C TRP A 69 2.34 -6.23 14.75
N TYR A 70 1.13 -6.81 14.79
CA TYR A 70 -0.01 -6.25 15.51
C TYR A 70 0.20 -6.17 17.03
N GLN A 71 0.98 -7.08 17.60
CA GLN A 71 1.29 -7.07 19.04
C GLN A 71 2.34 -6.01 19.43
N ASN A 72 3.12 -5.49 18.48
CA ASN A 72 4.16 -4.50 18.75
C ASN A 72 3.56 -3.19 19.31
N LYS A 73 4.18 -2.65 20.36
CA LYS A 73 3.79 -1.38 20.97
C LYS A 73 3.76 -0.24 19.95
N GLN A 74 4.81 -0.10 19.14
CA GLN A 74 4.88 0.98 18.13
C GLN A 74 3.75 0.89 17.11
N THR A 75 3.37 -0.34 16.72
CA THR A 75 2.25 -0.58 15.82
C THR A 75 0.92 -0.16 16.45
N LYS A 76 0.70 -0.48 17.74
CA LYS A 76 -0.50 -0.05 18.46
C LYS A 76 -0.58 1.47 18.60
N ASP A 77 0.55 2.11 18.92
CA ASP A 77 0.65 3.57 19.02
C ASP A 77 0.33 4.21 17.65
N LEU A 78 0.84 3.65 16.55
CA LEU A 78 0.53 4.11 15.19
C LEU A 78 -0.95 3.95 14.82
N ILE A 79 -1.55 2.80 15.11
CA ILE A 79 -2.99 2.55 14.85
C ILE A 79 -3.83 3.56 15.62
N ASN A 80 -3.54 3.79 16.90
CA ASN A 80 -4.27 4.73 17.73
C ASN A 80 -4.15 6.17 17.18
N ALA A 81 -2.95 6.59 16.77
CA ALA A 81 -2.73 7.90 16.20
C ALA A 81 -3.53 8.08 14.90
N LEU A 82 -3.49 7.08 14.00
CA LEU A 82 -4.22 7.12 12.74
C LEU A 82 -5.74 7.17 12.95
N GLU A 83 -6.27 6.35 13.86
CA GLU A 83 -7.72 6.35 14.15
C GLU A 83 -8.15 7.68 14.76
N SER A 84 -7.37 8.23 15.71
CA SER A 84 -7.62 9.54 16.32
C SER A 84 -7.64 10.66 15.28
N ASP A 85 -6.64 10.72 14.39
CA ASP A 85 -6.55 11.76 13.36
C ASP A 85 -7.75 11.71 12.41
N LYS A 86 -8.16 10.50 11.98
CA LYS A 86 -9.31 10.34 11.08
C LYS A 86 -10.64 10.63 11.79
N GLU A 87 -10.76 10.36 13.09
CA GLU A 87 -11.92 10.79 13.88
C GLU A 87 -12.01 12.31 13.98
N ASN A 88 -10.89 12.99 14.22
CA ASN A 88 -10.84 14.45 14.30
C ASN A 88 -11.11 15.14 12.95
N SER A 89 -10.75 14.51 11.83
CA SER A 89 -11.03 15.01 10.48
C SER A 89 -12.46 14.76 10.00
N LYS A 90 -13.24 13.89 10.65
CA LYS A 90 -14.63 13.65 10.25
C LYS A 90 -15.51 14.81 10.72
N ASN A 91 -16.21 15.45 9.78
CA ASN A 91 -17.30 16.36 10.10
C ASN A 91 -18.28 15.62 11.02
N LYS A 92 -18.47 16.16 12.23
CA LYS A 92 -19.35 15.61 13.28
C LYS A 92 -20.76 15.28 12.79
N GLU A 93 -21.21 15.91 11.70
CA GLU A 93 -22.49 15.66 11.03
C GLU A 93 -22.57 14.27 10.36
N ILE A 94 -21.45 13.73 9.86
CA ILE A 94 -21.40 12.42 9.17
C ILE A 94 -21.59 11.25 10.16
N LEU A 95 -21.20 11.43 11.43
CA LEU A 95 -21.36 10.42 12.48
C LEU A 95 -22.84 10.15 12.81
N ASN A 96 -23.72 11.13 12.58
CA ASN A 96 -25.17 10.98 12.79
C ASN A 96 -25.86 10.24 11.62
N ALA A 97 -25.20 10.11 10.46
CA ALA A 97 -25.77 9.50 9.25
C ALA A 97 -25.54 7.97 9.15
N GLY A 98 -24.98 7.33 10.19
CA GLY A 98 -24.75 5.89 10.21
C GLY A 98 -23.61 5.40 9.29
N ILE A 99 -22.74 6.30 8.84
CA ILE A 99 -21.57 5.94 8.01
C ILE A 99 -20.57 5.14 8.88
N PRO A 100 -20.00 4.03 8.39
CA PRO A 100 -19.09 3.21 9.17
C PRO A 100 -17.94 4.01 9.79
N VAL A 101 -17.68 3.76 11.07
CA VAL A 101 -16.48 4.27 11.76
C VAL A 101 -15.25 3.79 10.98
N PHE A 102 -14.28 4.68 10.83
CA PHE A 102 -13.02 4.34 10.15
C PHE A 102 -12.34 3.25 10.97
N LYS A 103 -11.95 2.15 10.35
CA LYS A 103 -11.30 1.04 11.04
C LYS A 103 -9.99 0.73 10.38
N SER A 104 -8.89 1.06 11.05
CA SER A 104 -7.54 0.81 10.55
C SER A 104 -7.29 -0.65 10.18
N ILE A 105 -7.98 -1.58 10.85
CA ILE A 105 -7.91 -3.03 10.61
C ILE A 105 -9.32 -3.62 10.47
N GLN A 106 -9.51 -4.47 9.47
CA GLN A 106 -10.73 -5.25 9.27
C GLN A 106 -10.40 -6.74 9.16
N VAL A 107 -11.18 -7.60 9.82
CA VAL A 107 -11.03 -9.05 9.71
C VAL A 107 -12.14 -9.60 8.83
N THR A 108 -11.78 -10.31 7.77
CA THR A 108 -12.75 -10.91 6.83
C THR A 108 -12.58 -12.43 6.77
N LYS A 109 -13.66 -13.12 6.44
CA LYS A 109 -13.70 -14.57 6.18
C LYS A 109 -14.00 -14.80 4.69
N GLY A 110 -13.62 -15.96 4.14
CA GLY A 110 -13.92 -16.36 2.76
C GLY A 110 -12.71 -16.30 1.83
N ARG A 111 -12.95 -16.13 0.52
CA ARG A 111 -11.95 -16.23 -0.56
C ARG A 111 -10.69 -15.37 -0.35
N TYR A 112 -10.87 -14.19 0.23
CA TYR A 112 -9.77 -13.28 0.59
C TYR A 112 -9.73 -13.01 2.10
N GLY A 113 -9.99 -14.06 2.89
CA GLY A 113 -9.96 -13.98 4.34
C GLY A 113 -8.61 -13.51 4.90
N GLY A 114 -8.65 -13.04 6.14
CA GLY A 114 -7.48 -12.52 6.85
C GLY A 114 -7.71 -11.13 7.41
N SER A 115 -6.60 -10.50 7.79
CA SER A 115 -6.57 -9.13 8.28
C SER A 115 -6.30 -8.18 7.12
N TRP A 116 -7.13 -7.16 7.01
CA TRP A 116 -7.06 -6.09 6.02
C TRP A 116 -6.69 -4.81 6.72
N ILE A 117 -5.73 -4.07 6.18
CA ILE A 117 -5.25 -2.82 6.74
C ILE A 117 -5.50 -1.66 5.79
N HIS A 118 -5.71 -0.50 6.38
CA HIS A 118 -5.74 0.77 5.66
C HIS A 118 -4.40 1.05 4.97
N PRO A 119 -4.39 1.67 3.77
CA PRO A 119 -3.19 2.17 3.08
C PRO A 119 -2.09 2.79 3.93
N ASP A 120 -2.47 3.74 4.79
CA ASP A 120 -1.53 4.48 5.65
C ASP A 120 -0.72 3.56 6.57
N LEU A 121 -1.23 2.35 6.88
CA LEU A 121 -0.53 1.33 7.67
C LEU A 121 0.28 0.36 6.81
N ALA A 122 -0.05 0.20 5.52
CA ALA A 122 0.57 -0.80 4.66
C ALA A 122 2.07 -0.55 4.45
N ILE A 123 2.47 0.72 4.32
CA ILE A 123 3.88 1.09 4.17
C ILE A 123 4.66 0.72 5.43
N GLN A 124 4.13 1.05 6.61
CA GLN A 124 4.82 0.75 7.87
C GLN A 124 4.88 -0.77 8.11
N LEU A 125 3.82 -1.51 7.78
CA LEU A 125 3.85 -2.97 7.82
C LEU A 125 4.95 -3.55 6.92
N ALA A 126 5.04 -3.06 5.67
CA ALA A 126 6.05 -3.50 4.73
C ALA A 126 7.48 -3.19 5.22
N GLN A 127 7.70 -2.02 5.84
CA GLN A 127 8.98 -1.65 6.47
C GLN A 127 9.34 -2.59 7.62
N TRP A 128 8.38 -2.93 8.48
CA TRP A 128 8.58 -3.87 9.58
C TRP A 128 8.92 -5.28 9.07
N ILE A 129 8.37 -5.69 7.91
CA ILE A 129 8.76 -6.93 7.25
C ILE A 129 10.24 -6.89 6.88
N SER A 130 10.65 -5.88 6.10
CA SER A 130 12.04 -5.61 5.72
C SER A 130 12.09 -4.34 4.88
N LEU A 131 13.15 -3.54 5.00
CA LEU A 131 13.34 -2.35 4.16
C LEU A 131 13.40 -2.70 2.67
N GLN A 132 14.05 -3.80 2.30
CA GLN A 132 14.11 -4.26 0.90
C GLN A 132 12.73 -4.69 0.39
N PHE A 133 11.92 -5.28 1.26
CA PHE A 133 10.54 -5.65 0.94
C PHE A 133 9.67 -4.40 0.76
N ALA A 134 9.81 -3.40 1.63
CA ALA A 134 9.09 -2.14 1.54
C ALA A 134 9.35 -1.41 0.22
N ILE A 135 10.62 -1.35 -0.23
CA ILE A 135 10.97 -0.74 -1.52
C ILE A 135 10.24 -1.45 -2.67
N LYS A 136 10.26 -2.79 -2.71
CA LYS A 136 9.54 -3.56 -3.74
C LYS A 136 8.03 -3.32 -3.69
N PHE A 137 7.46 -3.29 -2.49
CA PHE A 137 6.04 -3.04 -2.29
C PHE A 137 5.64 -1.64 -2.75
N LEU A 138 6.43 -0.62 -2.42
CA LEU A 138 6.22 0.76 -2.86
C LEU A 138 6.30 0.87 -4.38
N VAL A 139 7.34 0.35 -5.02
CA VAL A 139 7.46 0.34 -6.49
C VAL A 139 6.27 -0.38 -7.14
N GLY A 140 5.78 -1.46 -6.54
CA GLY A 140 4.59 -2.18 -7.02
C GLY A 140 3.27 -1.42 -6.85
N CYS A 141 3.16 -0.58 -5.81
CA CYS A 141 1.93 0.12 -5.43
C CYS A 141 1.90 1.62 -5.79
N GLU A 142 3.04 2.22 -6.17
CA GLU A 142 3.18 3.65 -6.49
C GLU A 142 2.22 4.09 -7.60
N SER A 143 1.82 3.19 -8.49
CA SER A 143 0.82 3.48 -9.52
C SER A 143 -0.61 3.60 -8.99
N TYR A 144 -0.93 3.11 -7.79
CA TYR A 144 -2.28 3.19 -7.20
C TYR A 144 -2.41 4.42 -6.29
N TYR A 145 -1.44 4.67 -5.41
CA TYR A 145 -1.50 5.77 -4.45
C TYR A 145 -1.33 7.16 -5.06
N PHE A 146 -0.59 7.29 -6.15
CA PHE A 146 -0.38 8.58 -6.79
C PHE A 146 -1.58 9.04 -7.63
N LEU A 147 -2.45 8.11 -8.06
CA LEU A 147 -3.61 8.45 -8.90
C LEU A 147 -4.82 8.93 -8.09
N GLU A 148 -5.01 8.47 -6.85
CA GLU A 148 -6.12 8.94 -5.99
C GLU A 148 -5.81 10.27 -5.27
N MET A 149 -4.56 10.74 -5.23
CA MET A 149 -4.22 12.07 -4.69
C MET A 149 -4.36 13.22 -5.70
N LEU A 150 -4.69 12.93 -6.96
CA LEU A 150 -4.85 13.91 -8.05
C LEU A 150 -6.27 13.92 -8.68
N SER A 151 -7.23 13.21 -8.09
CA SER A 151 -8.66 13.24 -8.45
C SER A 151 -9.47 14.02 -7.41
#